data_AF-A0A392STC0-F1
#
_entry.id   AF-A0A392STC0-F1
#
_cell.length_a   1.000
_cell.length_b   1.000
_cell.length_c   1.000
_cell.angle_alpha   90.00
_cell.angle_beta   90.00
_cell.angle_gamma   90.00
#
_symmetry.space_group_name_H-M   'P 1'
#
loop_
_entity.id
_entity.type
_entity.pdbx_description
1 polymer ?
#
loop_
_entity_poly.entity_id
_entity_poly.type
_entity_poly.pdbx_seq_one_letter_code
_entity_poly.pdbx_strand_id
1 'polypeptide(L)' 'MAFLSEFHISAHLPKAFTASFLALIPKKDHPQVLSDYRPICLVSSLYKILSKVLASRLKKVL' A
#
# COMPACT_ATOMS: atom_id res chain seq x y z
N MET A 1 -10.26 14.92 -4.65
CA MET A 1 -11.33 14.19 -3.94
C MET A 1 -12.24 13.36 -4.85
N ALA A 2 -12.25 13.56 -6.18
CA ALA A 2 -13.10 12.79 -7.11
C ALA A 2 -12.89 11.26 -7.04
N PHE A 3 -11.63 10.80 -7.02
CA PHE A 3 -11.29 9.37 -6.93
C PHE A 3 -11.94 8.65 -5.73
N LEU A 4 -11.88 9.22 -4.52
CA LEU A 4 -12.46 8.58 -3.34
C LEU A 4 -13.99 8.50 -3.42
N SER A 5 -14.63 9.50 -4.04
CA SER A 5 -16.07 9.51 -4.29
C SER A 5 -16.47 8.43 -5.30
N GLU A 6 -15.74 8.34 -6.41
CA GLU A 6 -15.96 7.33 -7.44
C GLU A 6 -15.76 5.92 -6.88
N PHE A 7 -14.68 5.69 -6.14
CA PHE A 7 -14.45 4.41 -5.46
C PHE A 7 -15.56 4.10 -4.47
N HIS A 8 -16.08 5.09 -3.73
CA HIS A 8 -17.14 4.86 -2.76
C HIS A 8 -18.45 4.41 -3.42
N ILE A 9 -18.77 4.93 -4.60
CA ILE A 9 -19.98 4.60 -5.34
C ILE A 9 -19.82 3.29 -6.12
N SER A 10 -18.70 3.11 -6.80
CA SER A 10 -18.48 2.01 -7.74
C SER A 10 -17.78 0.78 -7.13
N ALA A 11 -17.14 0.94 -5.97
CA ALA A 11 -16.19 -0.03 -5.39
C ALA A 11 -15.06 -0.45 -6.35
N HIS A 12 -14.83 0.31 -7.42
CA HIS A 12 -13.86 -0.01 -8.46
C HIS A 12 -12.52 0.69 -8.19
N LEU A 13 -11.45 -0.09 -8.13
CA LEU A 13 -10.08 0.41 -8.01
C LEU A 13 -9.35 0.16 -9.34
N PRO A 14 -8.93 1.22 -10.07
CA PRO A 14 -8.23 1.03 -11.33
C PRO A 14 -6.91 0.26 -11.14
N LYS A 15 -6.58 -0.65 -12.05
CA LYS A 15 -5.37 -1.51 -11.97
C LYS A 15 -4.06 -0.73 -11.82
N ALA A 16 -3.98 0.48 -12.36
CA ALA A 16 -2.80 1.34 -12.20
C ALA A 16 -2.50 1.68 -10.73
N PHE A 17 -3.52 1.71 -9.87
CA PHE A 17 -3.37 2.05 -8.45
C PHE A 17 -2.87 0.88 -7.61
N THR A 18 -3.07 -0.35 -8.08
CA THR A 18 -2.57 -1.58 -7.44
C THR A 18 -1.15 -1.93 -7.89
N ALA A 19 -0.55 -1.15 -8.80
CA ALA A 19 0.86 -1.30 -9.14
C ALA A 19 1.73 -1.07 -7.89
N SER A 20 2.72 -1.96 -7.70
CA SER A 20 3.63 -1.92 -6.57
C SER A 20 5.05 -2.21 -7.00
N PHE A 21 6.02 -1.60 -6.33
CA PHE A 21 7.43 -1.90 -6.48
C PHE A 21 7.93 -2.64 -5.24
N LEU A 22 8.62 -3.76 -5.45
CA LEU A 22 9.32 -4.45 -4.37
C LEU A 22 10.68 -3.77 -4.17
N ALA A 23 10.92 -3.26 -2.97
CA ALA A 23 12.22 -2.75 -2.57
C ALA A 23 12.81 -3.60 -1.45
N LEU A 24 14.10 -3.90 -1.54
CA LEU A 24 14.84 -4.67 -0.54
C LEU A 24 15.64 -3.71 0.34
N ILE A 25 15.26 -3.57 1.61
CA ILE A 25 15.99 -2.74 2.58
C ILE A 25 16.97 -3.62 3.36
N PRO A 26 18.27 -3.31 3.36
CA PRO A 26 19.24 -4.03 4.20
C PRO A 26 18.88 -3.96 5.69
N LYS A 27 18.98 -5.08 6.42
CA LYS A 27 18.80 -5.12 7.88
C LYS A 27 20.10 -4.89 8.66
N LYS A 28 21.25 -5.05 8.00
CA LYS A 28 22.59 -4.95 8.57
C LYS A 28 23.55 -4.36 7.53
N ASP A 29 24.71 -3.90 7.98
CA ASP A 29 25.78 -3.46 7.09
C ASP A 29 26.34 -4.65 6.28
N HIS A 30 26.63 -4.41 5.01
CA HIS A 30 27.18 -5.39 4.07
C HIS A 30 26.35 -6.70 3.97
N PRO A 31 25.06 -6.63 3.58
CA PRO A 31 24.21 -7.81 3.42
C PRO A 31 24.78 -8.77 2.38
N GLN A 32 24.72 -10.07 2.66
CA GLN A 32 25.31 -11.12 1.80
C GLN A 32 24.26 -12.09 1.24
N VAL A 33 23.17 -12.30 1.97
CA VAL A 33 22.11 -13.25 1.60
C VAL A 33 20.75 -12.57 1.59
N LEU A 34 19.79 -13.13 0.85
CA LEU A 34 18.44 -12.54 0.72
C LEU A 34 17.73 -12.35 2.07
N SER A 35 17.98 -13.21 3.04
CA SER A 35 17.40 -13.09 4.39
C SER A 35 17.90 -11.85 5.16
N ASP A 36 19.05 -11.27 4.75
CA ASP A 36 19.58 -10.03 5.31
C ASP A 36 18.79 -8.80 4.84
N TYR A 37 17.91 -8.96 3.86
CA TYR A 37 17.04 -7.89 3.39
C TYR A 37 15.64 -8.03 3.99
N ARG A 38 15.00 -6.89 4.23
CA ARG A 38 13.58 -6.78 4.51
C ARG A 38 12.89 -6.34 3.21
N PRO A 39 12.03 -7.18 2.61
CA PRO A 39 11.21 -6.73 1.49
C PRO A 39 10.17 -5.74 2.00
N ILE A 40 10.01 -4.62 1.29
CA ILE A 40 8.89 -3.70 1.45
C ILE A 40 8.17 -3.51 0.12
N CYS A 41 6.85 -3.39 0.16
CA CYS A 41 6.04 -3.07 -1.01
C CYS A 41 5.76 -1.57 -1.05
N LEU A 42 6.31 -0.89 -2.05
CA LEU A 42 6.03 0.51 -2.34
C LEU A 42 4.82 0.58 -3.26
N VAL A 43 3.71 1.10 -2.73
CA VAL A 43 2.47 1.34 -3.49
C VAL A 43 2.23 2.84 -3.67
N SER A 44 1.34 3.19 -4.60
CA SER A 44 0.96 4.59 -4.85
C SER A 44 0.45 5.30 -3.59
N SER A 45 0.75 6.59 -3.46
CA SER A 45 0.28 7.41 -2.32
C SER A 45 -1.24 7.47 -2.24
N LEU A 46 -1.92 7.49 -3.40
CA LEU A 46 -3.38 7.45 -3.48
C LEU A 46 -3.96 6.14 -2.91
N TYR A 47 -3.35 4.99 -3.20
CA TYR A 47 -3.73 3.73 -2.59
C TYR A 47 -3.57 3.76 -1.06
N LYS A 48 -2.47 4.35 -0.55
CA LYS A 48 -2.24 4.48 0.91
C LYS A 48 -3.29 5.37 1.58
N ILE A 49 -3.69 6.47 0.94
CA ILE A 49 -4.75 7.36 1.45
C ILE A 49 -6.08 6.59 1.55
N LEU A 50 -6.47 5.89 0.49
CA LEU A 50 -7.69 5.09 0.47
C LEU A 50 -7.65 4.00 1.57
N SER A 51 -6.55 3.27 1.66
CA SER A 51 -6.36 2.23 2.68
C SER A 51 -6.49 2.80 4.11
N LYS A 52 -5.92 3.98 4.38
CA LYS A 52 -6.04 4.64 5.70
C LYS A 52 -7.49 5.04 6.02
N VAL A 53 -8.24 5.54 5.04
CA VAL A 53 -9.67 5.86 5.21
C VAL A 53 -10.46 4.59 5.54
N LEU A 54 -10.24 3.51 4.80
CA LEU A 54 -10.90 2.22 5.04
C LEU A 54 -10.56 1.64 6.40
N ALA A 55 -9.29 1.63 6.79
CA ALA A 55 -8.85 1.16 8.10
C ALA A 55 -9.51 1.94 9.25
N SER A 56 -9.62 3.26 9.12
CA SER A 56 -10.31 4.12 10.11
C SER A 56 -11.81 3.79 10.24
N ARG A 57 -12.47 3.42 9.12
CA ARG A 57 -13.87 2.98 9.13
C ARG A 57 -14.02 1.60 9.78
N LEU A 58 -13.15 0.64 9.42
CA LEU A 58 -13.16 -0.72 9.95
C LEU A 58 -12.92 -0.76 11.46
N LYS A 59 -12.02 0.10 11.97
CA LYS A 59 -11.75 0.25 13.42
C LYS A 59 -13.00 0.51 14.27
N LYS A 60 -14.10 1.02 13.68
CA LYS A 60 -15.33 1.29 14.43
C LYS A 60 -16.21 0.06 14.63
N VAL A 61 -15.99 -0.98 13.84
CA VAL A 61 -16.85 -2.18 13.78
C VAL A 61 -16.09 -3.48 14.07
N LEU A 62 -14.75 -3.43 14.07
CA LEU A 62 -13.82 -4.48 14.51
C LEU A 62 -13.09 -3.99 15.76
#